data_AF-A0A154PIK4-F1
#
_entry.id   AF-A0A154PIK4-F1
#
_cell.length_a   1.000
_cell.length_b   1.000
_cell.length_c   1.000
_cell.angle_alpha   90.00
_cell.angle_beta   90.00
_cell.angle_gamma   90.00
#
_symmetry.space_group_name_H-M   'P 1'
#
loop_
_entity.id
_entity.type
_entity.pdbx_description
1 polymer ?
#
loop_
_entity_poly.entity_id
_entity_poly.type
_entity_poly.pdbx_seq_one_letter_code
_entity_poly.pdbx_strand_id
1 'polypeptide(L)'
;NKKHFRHIMLLYYRKDRNASQTCKKICTVYEVDAIDDSTCRKWFRKFENGNFYLKDAFRPGRPVATDSDKLKALIDSNRHITTELSLKRPITGDEKWV
;
A
#
# COMPACT_ATOMS: atom_id res chain seq x y z
N ASN A 1 -5.07 -18.69 7.32
CA ASN A 1 -6.43 -18.44 7.88
C ASN A 1 -7.17 -17.23 7.30
N LYS A 2 -6.52 -16.14 6.85
CA LYS A 2 -7.24 -14.94 6.33
C LYS A 2 -8.17 -15.20 5.13
N LYS A 3 -7.78 -16.05 4.18
CA LYS A 3 -8.63 -16.42 3.04
C LYS A 3 -9.92 -17.13 3.48
N HIS A 4 -9.84 -17.98 4.50
CA HIS A 4 -10.99 -18.73 5.02
C HIS A 4 -12.11 -17.79 5.49
N PHE A 5 -11.76 -16.81 6.33
CA PHE A 5 -12.73 -15.83 6.82
C PHE A 5 -13.38 -15.02 5.71
N ARG A 6 -12.66 -14.70 4.62
CA ARG A 6 -13.22 -13.98 3.47
C ARG A 6 -14.31 -14.79 2.76
N HIS A 7 -14.12 -16.11 2.63
CA HIS A 7 -15.14 -16.99 2.05
C HIS A 7 -16.38 -17.07 2.96
N ILE A 8 -16.17 -17.16 4.28
CA ILE A 8 -17.27 -17.16 5.25
C ILE A 8 -18.03 -15.83 5.19
N MET A 9 -17.33 -14.69 5.17
CA MET A 9 -17.95 -13.37 5.04
C MET A 9 -18.80 -13.28 3.76
N LEU A 10 -18.28 -13.77 2.63
CA LEU A 10 -19.03 -13.80 1.37
C LEU A 10 -20.30 -14.68 1.47
N LEU A 11 -20.21 -15.83 2.15
CA LEU A 11 -21.35 -16.70 2.37
C LEU A 11 -22.44 -16.03 3.21
N TYR A 12 -22.07 -15.29 4.25
CA TYR A 12 -23.03 -14.56 5.08
C TYR A 12 -23.59 -13.32 4.37
N TYR A 13 -22.78 -12.63 3.58
CA TYR A 13 -23.25 -11.53 2.74
C TYR A 13 -24.35 -11.98 1.77
N ARG A 14 -24.17 -13.13 1.11
CA ARG A 14 -25.19 -13.73 0.23
C ARG A 14 -26.45 -14.24 0.95
N LYS A 15 -26.41 -14.34 2.28
CA LYS A 15 -27.56 -14.70 3.13
C LYS A 15 -28.22 -13.45 3.73
N ASP A 16 -27.97 -12.27 3.17
CA ASP A 16 -28.49 -10.97 3.60
C ASP A 16 -28.23 -10.68 5.09
N ARG A 17 -27.08 -11.12 5.61
CA ARG A 17 -26.64 -10.78 6.97
C ARG A 17 -25.81 -9.50 6.97
N ASN A 18 -25.90 -8.73 8.04
CA ASN A 18 -25.06 -7.54 8.21
C ASN A 18 -23.61 -7.90 8.57
N ALA A 19 -22.66 -7.00 8.28
CA ALA A 19 -21.24 -7.13 8.61
C ALA A 19 -21.02 -7.39 10.11
N SER A 20 -21.69 -6.63 10.99
CA SER A 20 -21.53 -6.78 12.45
C SER A 20 -22.03 -8.14 12.95
N GLN A 21 -23.17 -8.62 12.42
CA GLN A 21 -23.70 -9.94 12.76
C GLN A 21 -22.76 -11.05 12.30
N THR A 22 -22.22 -10.92 11.09
CA THR A 22 -21.25 -11.85 10.52
C THR A 22 -19.97 -11.87 11.37
N CYS A 23 -19.49 -10.71 11.81
CA CYS A 23 -18.34 -10.59 12.69
C CYS A 23 -18.53 -11.35 13.99
N LYS A 24 -19.63 -11.05 14.70
CA LYS A 24 -20.00 -11.73 15.94
C LYS A 24 -20.09 -13.25 15.75
N LYS A 25 -20.74 -13.71 14.68
CA LYS A 25 -20.92 -15.13 14.42
C LYS A 25 -19.60 -15.86 14.16
N ILE A 26 -18.67 -15.22 13.43
CA ILE A 26 -17.32 -15.76 13.22
C ILE A 26 -16.57 -15.84 14.56
N CYS A 27 -16.64 -14.78 15.37
CA CYS A 27 -15.97 -14.77 16.67
C CYS A 27 -16.57 -15.78 17.66
N THR A 28 -17.87 -16.05 17.59
CA THR A 28 -18.51 -17.10 18.41
C THR A 28 -18.05 -18.52 18.02
N VAL A 29 -17.78 -18.77 16.73
CA VAL A 29 -17.44 -20.12 16.23
C VAL A 29 -15.94 -20.41 16.33
N TYR A 30 -15.10 -19.41 16.05
CA TYR A 30 -13.66 -19.60 15.98
C TYR A 30 -12.96 -19.14 17.25
N GLU A 31 -13.10 -17.86 17.62
CA GLU A 31 -12.52 -17.26 18.82
C GLU A 31 -12.94 -15.78 18.93
N VAL A 32 -12.95 -15.21 20.15
CA VAL A 32 -13.38 -13.81 20.40
C VAL A 32 -12.68 -12.80 19.47
N ASP A 33 -11.41 -13.03 19.12
CA ASP A 33 -10.60 -12.14 18.29
C ASP A 33 -10.23 -12.74 16.92
N ALA A 34 -11.00 -13.72 16.44
CA ALA A 34 -10.74 -14.37 15.16
C ALA A 34 -10.70 -13.38 13.98
N ILE A 35 -11.55 -12.35 14.03
CA ILE A 35 -11.56 -11.24 13.06
C ILE A 35 -11.89 -9.92 13.74
N ASP A 36 -11.28 -8.85 13.26
CA ASP A 36 -11.66 -7.49 13.64
C ASP A 36 -12.89 -7.01 12.85
N ASP A 37 -13.76 -6.27 13.54
CA ASP A 37 -15.00 -5.72 13.02
C ASP A 37 -14.74 -4.70 11.89
N SER A 38 -13.63 -3.95 11.95
CA SER A 38 -13.22 -3.07 10.83
C SER A 38 -12.87 -3.87 9.58
N THR A 39 -12.29 -5.07 9.73
CA THR A 39 -11.98 -5.96 8.62
C THR A 39 -13.25 -6.50 8.00
N CYS A 40 -14.22 -6.92 8.81
CA CYS A 40 -15.52 -7.39 8.33
C CYS A 40 -16.21 -6.29 7.50
N ARG A 41 -16.35 -5.07 8.03
CA ARG A 41 -16.94 -3.93 7.30
C ARG A 41 -16.25 -3.64 5.96
N LYS A 42 -14.91 -3.66 5.92
CA LYS A 42 -14.16 -3.43 4.68
C LYS A 42 -14.51 -4.45 3.60
N TRP A 43 -14.68 -5.72 3.96
CA TRP A 43 -15.09 -6.77 3.02
C TRP A 43 -16.53 -6.62 2.58
N PHE A 44 -17.45 -6.28 3.49
CA PHE A 44 -18.85 -6.04 3.15
C PHE A 44 -18.99 -4.88 2.16
N ARG A 45 -18.31 -3.76 2.39
CA ARG A 45 -18.28 -2.64 1.44
C ARG A 45 -17.71 -3.05 0.07
N LYS A 46 -16.74 -3.96 0.05
CA LYS A 46 -16.19 -4.51 -1.18
C LYS A 46 -17.23 -5.34 -1.95
N PHE A 47 -18.03 -6.13 -1.25
CA PHE A 47 -19.11 -6.92 -1.84
C PHE A 47 -20.28 -6.07 -2.32
N GLU A 48 -20.62 -5.01 -1.60
CA GLU A 48 -21.60 -4.00 -2.03
C GLU A 48 -21.21 -3.33 -3.35
N ASN A 49 -19.90 -3.11 -3.56
CA ASN A 49 -19.36 -2.62 -4.83
C ASN A 49 -19.31 -3.69 -5.94
N GLY A 50 -19.91 -4.87 -5.74
CA GLY A 50 -19.91 -5.99 -6.69
C GLY A 50 -18.57 -6.72 -6.84
N ASN A 51 -17.58 -6.43 -5.99
CA ASN A 51 -16.26 -7.04 -6.09
C ASN A 51 -16.14 -8.26 -5.16
N PHE A 52 -16.35 -9.44 -5.75
CA PHE A 52 -16.28 -10.73 -5.04
C PHE A 52 -14.89 -11.39 -5.08
N TYR A 53 -13.85 -10.69 -5.55
CA TYR A 53 -12.51 -11.25 -5.60
C TYR A 53 -11.92 -11.37 -4.19
N LEU A 54 -11.73 -12.61 -3.71
CA LEU A 54 -11.33 -12.88 -2.32
C LEU A 54 -9.81 -12.85 -2.08
N LYS A 55 -9.01 -12.86 -3.15
CA LYS A 55 -7.56 -12.69 -3.02
C LYS A 55 -7.25 -11.21 -2.84
N ASP A 56 -6.12 -10.94 -2.19
CA ASP A 56 -5.62 -9.57 -2.14
C ASP A 56 -5.28 -9.14 -3.56
N ALA A 57 -5.60 -7.89 -3.89
CA ALA A 57 -5.10 -7.29 -5.11
C ALA A 57 -3.57 -7.31 -5.08
N PHE A 58 -2.95 -7.46 -6.25
CA PHE A 58 -1.51 -7.26 -6.37
C PHE A 58 -1.19 -5.88 -5.81
N ARG A 59 -0.32 -5.84 -4.79
CA ARG A 59 0.21 -4.59 -4.27
C ARG A 59 1.54 -4.39 -4.97
N PRO A 60 1.62 -3.51 -5.99
CA PRO A 60 2.93 -3.05 -6.42
C PRO A 60 3.58 -2.45 -5.16
N GLY A 61 4.73 -3.00 -4.78
CA GLY A 61 5.55 -2.38 -3.75
C GLY A 61 5.93 -0.96 -4.18
N ARG A 62 6.52 -0.17 -3.27
CA ARG A 62 7.17 1.07 -3.68
C ARG A 62 8.22 0.71 -4.75
N PRO A 63 8.11 1.22 -5.99
CA PRO A 63 9.20 1.06 -6.94
C PRO A 63 10.40 1.79 -6.33
N VAL A 64 11.46 1.06 -6.01
CA VAL A 64 12.78 1.68 -5.80
C VAL A 64 13.29 2.01 -7.20
N ALA A 65 12.65 2.98 -7.84
CA ALA A 65 13.12 3.58 -9.07
C ALA A 65 14.24 4.55 -8.69
N THR A 66 15.35 4.01 -8.21
CA THR A 66 16.63 4.65 -8.38
C THR A 66 17.25 3.86 -9.52
N ASP A 67 17.34 4.45 -10.71
CA ASP A 67 18.16 3.90 -11.80
C ASP A 67 19.59 3.80 -11.26
N SER A 68 19.91 2.67 -10.63
CA SER A 68 21.19 2.44 -9.98
C SER A 68 22.31 2.59 -10.99
N ASP A 69 22.04 2.29 -12.25
CA ASP A 69 22.98 2.44 -13.37
C ASP A 69 23.21 3.91 -13.74
N LYS A 70 22.18 4.76 -13.69
CA LYS A 70 22.36 6.22 -13.85
C LYS A 70 23.07 6.82 -12.64
N LEU A 71 22.75 6.35 -11.43
CA LEU A 71 23.43 6.76 -10.20
C LEU A 71 24.92 6.36 -10.23
N LYS A 72 25.21 5.12 -10.64
CA LYS A 72 26.58 4.61 -10.82
C LYS A 72 27.32 5.37 -11.91
N ALA A 73 26.68 5.64 -13.05
CA ALA A 73 27.28 6.43 -14.13
C ALA A 73 27.60 7.87 -13.68
N LEU A 74 26.75 8.49 -12.86
CA LEU A 74 27.00 9.82 -12.29
C LEU A 74 28.16 9.80 -11.29
N ILE A 75 28.26 8.77 -10.45
CA ILE A 75 29.34 8.58 -9.46
C ILE A 75 30.68 8.27 -10.17
N ASP A 76 30.65 7.44 -11.21
CA ASP A 76 31.84 7.04 -11.98
C ASP A 76 32.37 8.19 -12.85
N SER A 77 31.45 8.96 -13.45
CA SER A 77 31.79 10.19 -14.20
C SER A 77 32.28 11.31 -13.29
N ASN A 78 31.93 11.29 -12.00
CA ASN A 78 32.30 12.34 -11.07
C ASN A 78 32.76 11.73 -9.74
N ARG A 79 34.01 11.25 -9.73
CA ARG A 79 34.70 10.58 -8.61
C ARG A 79 34.84 11.44 -7.33
N HIS A 80 34.33 12.67 -7.34
CA HIS A 80 34.38 13.63 -6.23
C HIS A 80 33.00 14.11 -5.74
N ILE A 81 31.88 13.44 -6.07
CA ILE A 81 30.58 13.77 -5.47
C ILE A 81 30.54 13.27 -4.03
N THR A 82 31.03 14.09 -3.11
CA THR A 82 30.69 14.02 -1.68
C THR A 82 29.31 14.66 -1.48
N THR A 83 28.52 14.12 -0.55
CA THR A 83 27.12 14.47 -0.23
C THR A 83 26.86 15.90 0.31
N GLU A 84 27.68 16.89 -0.05
CA GLU A 84 27.67 18.23 0.55
C GLU A 84 27.50 19.37 -0.48
N LEU A 85 26.66 19.19 -1.50
CA LEU A 85 26.37 20.27 -2.48
C LEU A 85 24.86 20.45 -2.76
N SER A 86 24.03 20.27 -1.75
CA SER A 86 22.60 20.62 -1.80
C SER A 86 22.31 22.13 -1.58
N LEU A 87 23.33 22.96 -1.37
CA LEU A 87 23.16 24.39 -1.08
C LEU A 87 24.14 25.23 -1.91
N LYS A 88 23.85 25.45 -3.19
CA LYS A 88 24.19 26.69 -3.90
C LYS A 88 23.43 26.73 -5.22
N ARG A 89 22.35 27.52 -5.24
CA ARG A 89 21.66 27.92 -6.47
C ARG A 89 22.49 29.06 -7.10
N PRO A 90 22.63 29.15 -8.44
CA PRO A 90 23.38 30.21 -9.08
C PRO A 90 22.55 31.50 -9.09
N ILE A 91 23.18 32.63 -8.78
CA ILE A 91 22.63 33.95 -9.03
C ILE A 91 23.28 34.44 -10.33
N THR A 92 22.45 34.59 -11.35
CA THR A 92 22.73 35.20 -12.65
C THR A 92 23.25 36.64 -12.48
N GLY A 93 24.16 37.07 -13.34
CA GLY A 93 24.46 38.48 -13.54
C GLY A 93 25.87 38.74 -14.04
N ASP A 94 26.01 38.87 -15.35
CA ASP A 94 27.15 39.49 -16.03
C ASP A 94 27.36 40.94 -15.54
N GLU A 95 28.62 41.41 -15.48
CA GLU A 95 29.05 42.74 -15.98
C GLU A 95 30.58 42.94 -15.87
N LYS A 96 31.12 43.68 -16.85
CA LYS A 96 32.56 43.88 -17.17
C LYS A 96 33.19 45.10 -16.47
N TRP A 97 34.54 45.15 -16.56
CA TRP A 97 35.50 46.28 -16.41
C TRP A 97 35.90 46.62 -14.97
N VAL A 98 37.18 46.78 -14.58
CA VAL A 98 38.49 47.05 -15.22
C VAL A 98 39.56 46.18 -14.56
#